data_AF-A0A9D9PPS1-F1
#
_entry.id   AF-A0A9D9PPS1-F1
#
_cell.length_a   1.000
_cell.length_b   1.000
_cell.length_c   1.000
_cell.angle_alpha   90.00
_cell.angle_beta   90.00
_cell.angle_gamma   90.00
#
_symmetry.space_group_name_H-M   'P 1'
#
loop_
_entity.id
_entity.type
_entity.pdbx_description
1 polymer ?
#
loop_
_entity_poly.entity_id
_entity_poly.type
_entity_poly.pdbx_seq_one_letter_code
_entity_poly.pdbx_strand_id
1 'polypeptide(L)'
;MAFGIFHMHRIWALMDRQGYADFWLGVMAKKGLFYFGLMGILAALCVLGIVTFFKNTGSNFLWRWIYLFGGVYVLFDLFAITVGFKFWNDLLDKMFDTSSPYWNIIWSFFILLGTAVFLLGIGLLIKRKH
;
A
#
# COMPACT_ATOMS: atom_id res chain seq x y z
N MET A 1 12.08 -1.08 2.06
CA MET A 1 12.43 -1.02 0.63
C MET A 1 11.30 -1.51 -0.27
N ALA A 2 10.94 -2.80 -0.26
CA ALA A 2 9.91 -3.36 -1.15
C ALA A 2 8.59 -2.58 -1.12
N PHE A 3 8.13 -2.19 0.07
CA PHE A 3 6.94 -1.34 0.25
C PHE A 3 7.05 0.02 -0.47
N GLY A 4 8.21 0.67 -0.42
CA GLY A 4 8.43 1.96 -1.06
C GLY A 4 8.49 1.86 -2.59
N ILE A 5 9.13 0.81 -3.12
CA ILE A 5 9.12 0.50 -4.56
C ILE A 5 7.70 0.24 -5.02
N PHE A 6 6.94 -0.55 -4.25
CA PHE A 6 5.54 -0.82 -4.57
C PHE A 6 4.76 0.48 -4.69
N HIS A 7 4.98 1.50 -3.86
CA HIS A 7 4.25 2.77 -3.96
C HIS A 7 4.60 3.61 -5.21
N MET A 8 5.71 3.33 -5.89
CA MET A 8 6.13 4.10 -7.08
C MET A 8 5.23 3.87 -8.30
N HIS A 9 4.51 2.75 -8.39
CA HIS A 9 3.57 2.53 -9.50
C HIS A 9 2.47 3.62 -9.55
N ARG A 10 2.23 4.31 -8.43
CA ARG A 10 1.26 5.41 -8.33
C ARG A 10 1.66 6.66 -9.10
N ILE A 11 2.91 6.75 -9.57
CA ILE A 11 3.31 7.78 -10.55
C ILE A 11 2.44 7.68 -11.82
N TRP A 12 2.03 6.47 -12.20
CA TRP A 12 1.12 6.28 -13.32
C TRP A 12 -0.23 7.00 -13.10
N ALA A 13 -0.73 7.08 -11.86
CA ALA A 13 -1.94 7.83 -11.55
C ALA A 13 -1.83 9.33 -11.86
N LEU A 14 -0.63 9.90 -11.84
CA LEU A 14 -0.39 11.30 -12.21
C LEU A 14 -0.24 11.49 -13.71
N MET A 15 0.29 10.49 -14.42
CA MET A 15 0.51 10.52 -15.86
C MET A 15 -0.77 10.28 -16.66
N ASP A 16 -1.57 9.30 -16.23
CA ASP A 16 -2.83 8.92 -16.87
C ASP A 16 -3.84 8.53 -15.79
N ARG A 17 -4.70 9.49 -15.44
CA ARG A 17 -5.71 9.30 -14.39
C ARG A 17 -6.71 8.22 -14.75
N GLN A 18 -7.17 8.24 -15.99
CA GLN A 18 -8.26 7.41 -16.46
C GLN A 18 -7.79 5.96 -16.62
N GLY A 19 -6.66 5.73 -17.30
CA GLY A 19 -6.10 4.39 -17.43
C GLY A 19 -5.72 3.77 -16.09
N TYR A 20 -5.20 4.57 -15.15
CA TYR A 20 -4.90 4.09 -13.80
C TYR A 20 -6.16 3.69 -13.03
N ALA A 21 -7.19 4.54 -13.02
CA ALA A 21 -8.46 4.23 -12.34
C ALA A 21 -9.15 3.01 -12.95
N ASP A 22 -9.30 2.98 -14.27
CA ASP A 22 -9.99 1.90 -14.99
C ASP A 22 -9.28 0.56 -14.82
N PHE A 23 -7.95 0.56 -14.78
CA PHE A 23 -7.17 -0.63 -14.49
C PHE A 23 -7.45 -1.17 -13.09
N TRP A 24 -7.29 -0.34 -12.05
CA TRP A 24 -7.43 -0.80 -10.66
C TRP A 24 -8.88 -1.14 -10.30
N LEU A 25 -9.84 -0.31 -10.73
CA LEU A 25 -11.27 -0.61 -10.58
C LEU A 25 -11.63 -1.88 -11.35
N GLY A 26 -11.12 -2.05 -12.57
CA GLY A 26 -11.33 -3.25 -13.37
C GLY A 26 -10.75 -4.52 -12.74
N VAL A 27 -9.56 -4.43 -12.13
CA VAL A 27 -8.93 -5.52 -11.38
C VAL A 27 -9.77 -5.90 -10.15
N MET A 28 -10.25 -4.91 -9.39
CA MET A 28 -11.12 -5.13 -8.23
C MET A 28 -12.49 -5.70 -8.60
N ALA A 29 -13.07 -5.25 -9.72
CA ALA A 29 -14.37 -5.69 -10.20
C ALA A 29 -14.33 -7.13 -10.75
N LYS A 30 -13.31 -7.47 -11.56
CA LYS A 30 -13.18 -8.80 -12.16
C LYS A 30 -12.80 -9.88 -11.14
N LYS A 31 -12.19 -9.52 -10.00
CA LYS A 31 -11.67 -10.44 -8.97
C LYS A 31 -10.96 -11.66 -9.57
N GLY A 32 -10.15 -11.43 -10.61
CA GLY A 32 -9.50 -12.50 -11.36
C GLY A 32 -8.26 -13.06 -10.66
N LEU A 33 -7.54 -13.97 -11.34
CA LEU A 33 -6.33 -14.60 -10.81
C LEU A 33 -5.23 -13.57 -10.46
N PHE A 34 -5.12 -12.49 -11.24
CA PHE A 34 -4.21 -11.38 -10.93
C PHE A 34 -4.56 -10.68 -9.61
N TYR A 35 -5.86 -10.44 -9.36
CA TYR A 35 -6.34 -9.84 -8.11
C TYR A 35 -5.99 -10.75 -6.92
N PHE A 36 -6.40 -12.03 -6.97
CA PHE A 36 -6.10 -12.96 -5.87
C PHE A 36 -4.60 -13.18 -5.65
N GLY A 37 -3.80 -13.23 -6.72
CA GLY A 37 -2.35 -13.32 -6.63
C GLY A 37 -1.75 -12.11 -5.94
N LEU A 38 -2.13 -10.89 -6.36
CA LEU A 38 -1.64 -9.66 -5.76
C LEU A 38 -2.05 -9.55 -4.28
N MET A 39 -3.32 -9.80 -3.98
CA MET A 39 -3.88 -9.75 -2.62
C MET A 39 -3.21 -10.78 -1.70
N GLY A 40 -2.99 -12.01 -2.20
CA GLY A 40 -2.34 -13.08 -1.45
C GLY A 40 -0.87 -12.79 -1.15
N ILE A 41 -0.12 -12.30 -2.14
CA ILE A 41 1.28 -11.90 -1.95
C ILE A 41 1.35 -10.75 -0.94
N LEU A 42 0.48 -9.75 -1.07
CA LEU A 42 0.48 -8.60 -0.17
C LEU A 42 0.13 -9.01 1.26
N ALA A 43 -0.90 -9.85 1.45
CA ALA A 43 -1.25 -10.42 2.74
C ALA A 43 -0.09 -11.20 3.37
N ALA A 44 0.57 -12.07 2.59
CA ALA A 44 1.72 -12.84 3.07
C ALA A 44 2.87 -11.94 3.52
N LEU A 45 3.21 -10.91 2.74
CA LEU A 45 4.25 -9.93 3.09
C LEU A 45 3.88 -9.14 4.36
N CYS A 46 2.61 -8.76 4.52
CA CYS A 46 2.13 -8.09 5.73
C CYS A 46 2.23 -9.00 6.96
N VAL A 47 1.79 -10.26 6.87
CA VAL A 47 1.89 -11.24 7.97
C VAL A 47 3.35 -11.50 8.33
N LEU A 48 4.22 -11.73 7.33
CA LEU A 48 5.66 -11.91 7.57
C LEU A 48 6.28 -10.67 8.23
N GLY A 49 5.86 -9.47 7.83
CA GLY A 49 6.28 -8.21 8.44
C GLY A 49 5.87 -8.12 9.92
N ILE A 50 4.61 -8.45 10.22
CA ILE A 50 4.06 -8.47 11.59
C ILE A 50 4.80 -9.52 12.45
N VAL A 51 4.97 -10.75 11.96
CA VAL A 51 5.68 -11.82 12.68
C VAL A 51 7.13 -11.43 12.96
N THR A 52 7.82 -10.84 11.98
CA THR A 52 9.20 -10.36 12.15
C THR A 52 9.27 -9.23 13.17
N PHE A 53 8.27 -8.34 13.20
CA PHE A 53 8.17 -7.28 14.21
C PHE A 53 8.06 -7.88 15.62
N PHE A 54 7.13 -8.82 15.84
CA PHE A 54 6.95 -9.46 17.15
C PHE A 54 8.14 -10.31 17.59
N LYS A 55 8.83 -10.98 16.65
CA LYS A 55 10.06 -11.72 16.96
C LYS A 55 11.21 -10.83 17.44
N ASN A 56 11.23 -9.55 17.06
CA ASN A 56 12.29 -8.60 17.43
C ASN A 56 11.86 -7.54 18.45
N THR A 57 10.71 -7.71 19.13
CA THR A 57 10.11 -6.71 20.03
C THR A 57 11.07 -6.18 21.11
N GLY A 58 12.03 -6.99 21.59
CA GLY A 58 13.01 -6.58 22.60
C GLY A 58 14.07 -5.57 22.12
N SER A 59 14.21 -5.33 20.82
CA SER A 59 15.19 -4.39 20.23
C SER A 59 14.58 -3.37 19.27
N ASN A 60 13.24 -3.33 19.19
CA ASN A 60 12.54 -2.50 18.21
C ASN A 60 12.36 -1.07 18.73
N PHE A 61 12.85 -0.11 17.94
CA PHE A 61 12.58 1.31 18.15
C PHE A 61 11.07 1.61 18.04
N LEU A 62 10.58 2.55 18.85
CA LEU A 62 9.18 3.01 18.85
C LEU A 62 8.69 3.47 17.46
N TRP A 63 9.58 4.00 16.62
CA TRP A 63 9.22 4.39 15.26
C TRP A 63 8.98 3.21 14.32
N ARG A 64 9.19 1.96 14.72
CA ARG A 64 8.84 0.79 13.88
C ARG A 64 7.37 0.39 13.98
N TRP A 65 6.61 0.95 14.94
CA TRP A 65 5.18 0.66 15.10
C TRP A 65 4.33 1.11 13.90
N ILE A 66 4.76 2.14 13.15
CA ILE A 66 4.13 2.53 11.88
C ILE A 66 4.07 1.36 10.89
N TYR A 67 5.07 0.46 10.87
CA TYR A 67 5.03 -0.71 9.99
C TYR A 67 3.96 -1.72 10.42
N LEU A 68 3.70 -1.84 11.73
CA LEU A 68 2.63 -2.69 12.26
C LEU A 68 1.26 -2.12 11.89
N PHE A 69 1.04 -0.83 12.13
CA PHE A 69 -0.20 -0.15 11.74
C PHE A 69 -0.44 -0.21 10.22
N GLY A 70 0.60 0.01 9.41
CA GLY A 70 0.52 -0.12 7.96
C GLY A 70 0.19 -1.55 7.51
N GLY A 71 0.80 -2.57 8.14
CA GLY A 71 0.50 -3.97 7.86
C GLY A 71 -0.93 -4.37 8.21
N VAL A 72 -1.42 -3.95 9.38
CA VAL A 72 -2.80 -4.18 9.83
C VAL A 72 -3.79 -3.44 8.93
N TYR A 73 -3.49 -2.19 8.55
CA TYR A 73 -4.32 -1.42 7.62
C TYR A 73 -4.48 -2.15 6.28
N VAL A 74 -3.38 -2.65 5.72
CA VAL A 74 -3.44 -3.41 4.47
C VAL A 74 -4.31 -4.66 4.65
N LEU A 75 -4.13 -5.45 5.72
CA LEU A 75 -4.98 -6.62 5.97
C LEU A 75 -6.47 -6.26 6.12
N PHE A 76 -6.77 -5.14 6.79
CA PHE A 76 -8.13 -4.61 6.90
C PHE A 76 -8.70 -4.17 5.55
N ASP A 77 -7.92 -3.46 4.74
CA ASP A 77 -8.28 -3.04 3.38
C ASP A 77 -8.63 -4.26 2.51
N LEU A 78 -7.79 -5.31 2.56
CA LEU A 78 -8.05 -6.58 1.85
C LEU A 78 -9.36 -7.22 2.32
N PHE A 79 -9.59 -7.27 3.63
CA PHE A 79 -10.82 -7.82 4.22
C PHE A 79 -12.06 -7.01 3.81
N ALA A 80 -11.99 -5.69 3.89
CA ALA A 80 -13.09 -4.79 3.57
C ALA A 80 -13.51 -4.92 2.10
N ILE A 81 -12.56 -5.00 1.18
CA ILE A 81 -12.84 -5.23 -0.25
C ILE A 81 -13.45 -6.63 -0.47
N THR A 82 -12.95 -7.65 0.24
CA THR A 82 -13.43 -9.04 0.08
C THR A 82 -14.87 -9.20 0.56
N VAL A 83 -15.21 -8.64 1.72
CA VAL A 83 -16.56 -8.67 2.30
C VAL A 83 -17.51 -7.70 1.59
N GLY A 84 -16.98 -6.81 0.75
CA GLY A 84 -17.79 -5.82 0.05
C GLY A 84 -18.35 -4.76 1.00
N PHE A 85 -17.54 -4.34 1.98
CA PHE A 85 -17.97 -3.39 3.00
C PHE A 85 -18.34 -2.05 2.36
N LYS A 86 -19.64 -1.71 2.36
CA LYS A 86 -20.21 -0.59 1.59
C LYS A 86 -19.48 0.73 1.83
N PHE A 87 -19.22 1.09 3.08
CA PHE A 87 -18.50 2.33 3.42
C PHE A 87 -17.10 2.38 2.82
N TRP A 88 -16.39 1.24 2.81
CA TRP A 88 -15.03 1.17 2.27
C TRP A 88 -15.03 1.23 0.75
N ASN A 89 -15.98 0.55 0.11
CA ASN A 89 -16.17 0.63 -1.34
C ASN A 89 -16.52 2.05 -1.79
N ASP A 90 -17.46 2.72 -1.11
CA ASP A 90 -17.81 4.12 -1.40
C ASP A 90 -16.61 5.06 -1.22
N LEU A 91 -15.70 4.76 -0.28
CA LEU A 91 -14.47 5.51 -0.08
C LEU A 91 -13.46 5.26 -1.21
N LEU A 92 -13.31 4.00 -1.64
CA LEU A 92 -12.45 3.63 -2.77
C LEU A 92 -12.94 4.29 -4.05
N ASP A 93 -14.25 4.28 -4.32
CA ASP A 93 -14.82 4.95 -5.49
C ASP A 93 -14.51 6.45 -5.50
N LYS A 94 -14.61 7.12 -4.33
CA LYS A 94 -14.20 8.53 -4.19
C LYS A 94 -12.70 8.75 -4.38
N MET A 95 -11.88 7.79 -3.94
CA MET A 95 -10.44 7.85 -4.12
C MET A 95 -10.03 7.67 -5.59
N PHE A 96 -10.79 6.88 -6.34
CA PHE A 96 -10.60 6.63 -7.77
C PHE A 96 -11.43 7.55 -8.68
N ASP A 97 -12.06 8.59 -8.14
CA ASP A 97 -12.74 9.63 -8.92
C ASP A 97 -11.72 10.54 -9.64
N THR A 98 -11.55 10.32 -10.94
CA THR A 98 -10.59 11.05 -11.79
C THR A 98 -10.93 12.51 -11.99
N SER A 99 -12.20 12.89 -11.76
CA SER A 99 -12.70 14.27 -11.85
C SER A 99 -12.42 15.07 -10.57
N SER A 100 -12.08 14.40 -9.48
CA SER A 100 -11.83 15.04 -8.19
C SER A 100 -10.62 15.99 -8.25
N PRO A 101 -10.73 17.23 -7.72
CA PRO A 101 -9.60 18.15 -7.63
C PRO A 101 -8.51 17.64 -6.68
N TYR A 102 -8.85 16.72 -5.78
CA TYR A 102 -7.93 16.12 -4.81
C TYR A 102 -7.08 14.98 -5.39
N TRP A 103 -7.36 14.53 -6.62
CA TRP A 103 -6.65 13.41 -7.26
C TRP A 103 -5.12 13.57 -7.16
N ASN A 104 -4.59 14.69 -7.68
CA ASN A 104 -3.15 14.93 -7.68
C ASN A 104 -2.57 14.96 -6.27
N ILE A 105 -3.30 15.53 -5.30
CA ILE A 105 -2.86 15.65 -3.90
C ILE A 105 -2.76 14.26 -3.26
N ILE A 106 -3.81 13.44 -3.40
CA ILE A 106 -3.87 12.09 -2.84
C ILE A 106 -2.75 11.23 -3.40
N TRP A 107 -2.62 11.15 -4.73
CA TRP A 107 -1.62 10.30 -5.36
C TRP A 107 -0.19 10.80 -5.14
N SER A 108 0.04 12.12 -5.16
CA SER A 108 1.37 12.69 -4.84
C SER A 108 1.77 12.41 -3.40
N PHE A 109 0.84 12.49 -2.44
CA PHE A 109 1.12 12.14 -1.05
C PHE A 109 1.60 10.70 -0.91
N PHE A 110 0.91 9.76 -1.57
CA PHE A 110 1.32 8.36 -1.56
C PHE A 110 2.67 8.10 -2.22
N ILE A 111 2.98 8.80 -3.31
CA ILE A 111 4.30 8.73 -3.95
C ILE A 111 5.38 9.24 -2.99
N LEU A 112 5.17 10.40 -2.36
CA LEU A 112 6.12 10.97 -1.40
C LEU A 112 6.35 10.05 -0.20
N LEU A 113 5.28 9.48 0.35
CA LEU A 113 5.35 8.47 1.41
C LEU A 113 6.18 7.26 0.97
N GLY A 114 5.90 6.75 -0.24
CA GLY A 114 6.63 5.64 -0.85
C GLY A 114 8.13 5.93 -0.98
N THR A 115 8.47 7.11 -1.49
CA THR A 115 9.86 7.57 -1.66
C THR A 115 10.55 7.71 -0.31
N ALA A 116 9.90 8.32 0.69
CA ALA A 116 10.46 8.49 2.02
C ALA A 116 10.78 7.13 2.67
N VAL A 117 9.84 6.17 2.62
CA VAL A 117 10.04 4.82 3.16
C VAL A 117 11.11 4.04 2.37
N PHE A 118 11.22 4.27 1.06
CA PHE A 118 12.26 3.67 0.23
C PHE A 118 13.66 4.16 0.63
N LEU A 119 13.86 5.48 0.68
CA LEU A 119 15.12 6.12 1.07
C LEU A 119 15.55 5.75 2.49
N LEU A 120 14.59 5.74 3.43
CA LEU A 120 14.87 5.28 4.78
C LEU A 120 15.27 3.80 4.80
N GLY A 121 14.65 2.96 3.98
CA GLY A 121 15.07 1.58 3.77
C GLY A 121 16.52 1.47 3.31
N ILE A 122 16.96 2.32 2.37
CA ILE A 122 18.35 2.41 1.91
C ILE A 122 19.27 2.82 3.06
N GLY A 123 18.94 3.90 3.77
CA GLY A 123 19.75 4.38 4.89
C GLY A 123 19.95 3.31 5.97
N LEU A 124 18.90 2.54 6.30
CA LEU A 124 18.99 1.44 7.26
C LEU A 124 19.85 0.27 6.76
N LEU A 125 19.81 -0.07 5.46
CA LEU A 125 20.67 -1.11 4.91
C LEU A 125 22.14 -0.69 4.93
N ILE A 126 22.44 0.55 4.56
CA ILE A 126 23.81 1.08 4.57
C ILE A 126 24.35 1.07 6.00
N LYS A 127 23.56 1.55 6.99
CA LYS A 127 23.94 1.57 8.40
C LYS A 127 24.15 0.17 9.01
N ARG A 128 23.49 -0.86 8.49
CA ARG A 128 23.68 -2.25 8.95
C ARG A 128 24.95 -2.90 8.36
N LYS A 129 25.44 -2.39 7.23
CA LYS A 129 26.62 -2.93 6.53
C LYS A 129 27.93 -2.31 7.05
N HIS A 130 27.83 -1.24 7.84
CA HIS A 130 28.92 -0.60 8.59
C HIS A 130 28.87 -1.02 10.05
#